data_AF-A0A914X1S8-F1
#
_entry.id   AF-A0A914X1S8-F1
#
_cell.length_a   1.000
_cell.length_b   1.000
_cell.length_c   1.000
_cell.angle_alpha   90.00
_cell.angle_beta   90.00
_cell.angle_gamma   90.00
#
_symmetry.space_group_name_H-M   'P 1'
#
loop_
_entity.id
_entity.type
_entity.pdbx_description
1 polymer ?
#
loop_
_entity_poly.entity_id
_entity_poly.type
_entity_poly.pdbx_seq_one_letter_code
_entity_poly.pdbx_strand_id
1 'polypeptide(L)'
;MPDSDMISYNLKGVVFDSAPAPVSAFQKAQAMTYERCPPSSFDQDSWTVFFILLCHFIFCLLQSLYLYLLGLHDPSTLSKTIPYYELGSLVHLPVRQLYLFSQSDMVCPYKVIEAFMNRQQRERFADTDQLCWDVSPHCDHMRYHPEEYRRKIKSFLKYSLRQVIDSREGSTSVSDVDFDRRRRSLSSGTWLDD
;
A
#
# COMPACT_ATOMS: atom_id res chain seq x y z
N MET A 1 -13.38 14.96 -11.21
CA MET A 1 -12.33 14.39 -10.34
C MET A 1 -11.03 14.45 -11.12
N PRO A 2 -9.91 14.87 -10.52
CA PRO A 2 -8.62 14.76 -11.22
C PRO A 2 -8.39 13.27 -11.55
N ASP A 3 -7.95 12.98 -12.78
CA ASP A 3 -7.73 11.63 -13.29
C ASP A 3 -6.92 10.79 -12.28
N SER A 4 -7.53 9.72 -11.76
CA SER A 4 -6.87 8.72 -10.90
C SER A 4 -5.55 8.24 -11.50
N ASP A 5 -5.47 8.25 -12.82
CA ASP A 5 -4.34 7.80 -13.61
C ASP A 5 -3.13 8.72 -13.40
N MET A 6 -3.33 10.04 -13.30
CA MET A 6 -2.26 11.02 -13.05
C MET A 6 -1.64 10.89 -11.65
N ILE A 7 -2.41 10.47 -10.64
CA ILE A 7 -1.91 10.24 -9.29
C ILE A 7 -1.00 8.99 -9.28
N SER A 8 -1.35 7.96 -10.07
CA SER A 8 -0.60 6.71 -10.13
C SER A 8 0.83 6.90 -10.69
N TYR A 9 1.03 7.76 -11.70
CA TYR A 9 2.33 7.96 -12.35
C TYR A 9 3.39 8.62 -11.44
N ASN A 10 2.96 9.38 -10.43
CA ASN A 10 3.86 10.06 -9.51
C ASN A 10 4.13 9.28 -8.22
N LEU A 11 3.47 8.14 -8.00
CA LEU A 11 3.64 7.35 -6.80
C LEU A 11 4.88 6.45 -6.94
N LYS A 12 5.91 6.71 -6.12
CA LYS A 12 7.22 6.04 -6.21
C LYS A 12 7.35 4.81 -5.32
N GLY A 13 6.41 4.65 -4.39
CA GLY A 13 6.34 3.47 -3.56
C GLY A 13 5.08 3.50 -2.70
N VAL A 14 4.68 2.34 -2.21
CA VAL A 14 3.55 2.17 -1.28
C VAL A 14 4.01 1.39 -0.06
N VAL A 15 3.51 1.76 1.10
CA VAL A 15 3.72 1.03 2.36
C VAL A 15 2.37 0.48 2.78
N PHE A 16 2.33 -0.81 3.05
CA PHE A 16 1.20 -1.49 3.65
C PHE A 16 1.53 -1.79 5.11
N ASP A 17 0.73 -1.27 6.02
CA ASP A 17 0.80 -1.54 7.46
C ASP A 17 -0.40 -2.39 7.84
N SER A 18 -0.15 -3.63 8.28
CA SER A 18 -1.18 -4.62 8.63
C SER A 18 -2.24 -4.84 7.53
N ALA A 19 -1.82 -4.79 6.28
CA ALA A 19 -2.65 -4.89 5.09
C ALA A 19 -1.84 -5.45 3.90
N PRO A 20 -2.47 -5.87 2.79
CA PRO A 20 -3.90 -6.02 2.60
C PRO A 20 -4.41 -7.42 2.94
N ALA A 21 -5.65 -7.52 3.46
CA ALA A 21 -6.34 -8.79 3.65
C ALA A 21 -7.87 -8.66 3.47
N PRO A 22 -8.56 -9.74 3.04
CA PRO A 22 -10.00 -9.82 3.15
C PRO A 22 -10.34 -10.06 4.61
N VAL A 23 -10.87 -9.02 5.25
CA VAL A 23 -11.25 -9.07 6.67
C VAL A 23 -12.75 -9.34 6.82
N SER A 24 -13.09 -10.30 7.68
CA SER A 24 -14.46 -10.59 8.07
C SER A 24 -15.09 -9.45 8.88
N ALA A 25 -16.42 -9.44 9.01
CA ALA A 25 -17.11 -8.46 9.86
C ALA A 25 -16.61 -8.47 11.32
N PHE A 26 -16.26 -9.65 11.84
CA PHE A 26 -15.72 -9.79 13.19
C PHE A 26 -14.31 -9.18 13.32
N GLN A 27 -13.43 -9.45 12.35
CA GLN A 27 -12.08 -8.87 12.35
C GLN A 27 -12.11 -7.34 12.21
N LYS A 28 -13.02 -6.80 11.37
CA LYS A 28 -13.26 -5.36 11.30
C LYS A 28 -13.71 -4.78 12.64
N ALA A 29 -14.64 -5.45 13.31
CA ALA A 29 -15.11 -5.03 14.62
C ALA A 29 -14.00 -5.07 15.69
N GLN A 30 -13.13 -6.08 15.64
CA GLN A 30 -11.96 -6.15 16.52
C GLN A 30 -11.00 -4.98 16.27
N ALA A 31 -10.66 -4.69 15.01
CA ALA A 31 -9.79 -3.56 14.66
C ALA A 31 -10.34 -2.22 15.20
N MET A 32 -11.62 -1.92 14.89
CA MET A 32 -12.29 -0.71 15.38
C MET A 32 -12.34 -0.63 16.91
N THR A 33 -12.51 -1.77 17.58
CA THR A 33 -12.54 -1.82 19.04
C THR A 33 -11.16 -1.60 19.65
N TYR A 34 -10.11 -2.22 19.10
CA TYR A 34 -8.74 -2.05 19.59
C TYR A 34 -8.17 -0.66 19.33
N GLU A 35 -8.58 0.00 18.24
CA GLU A 35 -8.25 1.42 18.03
C GLU A 35 -8.83 2.32 19.12
N ARG A 36 -10.05 2.02 19.59
CA ARG A 36 -10.76 2.83 20.58
C ARG A 36 -10.41 2.47 22.03
N CYS A 37 -10.18 1.20 22.28
CA CYS A 37 -9.90 0.59 23.57
C CYS A 37 -8.63 -0.26 23.44
N PRO A 38 -7.45 0.36 23.36
CA PRO A 38 -6.21 -0.37 23.18
C PRO A 38 -5.95 -1.29 24.38
N PRO A 39 -5.40 -2.48 24.17
CA PRO A 39 -5.10 -3.45 25.23
C PRO A 39 -3.96 -3.00 26.16
N SER A 40 -3.51 -1.75 26.13
CA SER A 40 -2.57 -1.16 27.09
C SER A 40 -3.26 -0.29 28.14
N SER A 41 -4.54 0.08 27.93
CA SER A 41 -5.33 0.89 28.86
C SER A 41 -6.26 0.03 29.74
N PHE A 42 -5.75 -1.08 30.27
CA PHE A 42 -6.49 -2.14 31.03
C PHE A 42 -7.11 -1.70 32.38
N ASP A 43 -7.48 -0.43 32.52
CA ASP A 43 -8.32 0.08 33.60
C ASP A 43 -9.81 0.17 33.19
N GLN A 44 -10.17 -0.36 32.00
CA GLN A 44 -11.54 -0.40 31.49
C GLN A 44 -12.28 -1.68 31.90
N ASP A 45 -13.51 -1.51 32.41
CA ASP A 45 -14.44 -2.59 32.71
C ASP A 45 -14.62 -3.50 31.48
N SER A 46 -14.34 -4.79 31.65
CA SER A 46 -14.40 -5.81 30.59
C SER A 46 -15.78 -5.86 29.91
N TRP A 47 -16.85 -5.52 30.65
CA TRP A 47 -18.20 -5.43 30.08
C TRP A 47 -18.34 -4.29 29.08
N THR A 48 -17.74 -3.15 29.35
CA THR A 48 -17.78 -1.99 28.44
C THR A 48 -17.11 -2.35 27.10
N VAL A 49 -15.94 -3.00 27.15
CA VAL A 49 -15.24 -3.46 25.94
C VAL A 49 -16.08 -4.49 25.17
N PHE A 50 -16.73 -5.41 25.89
CA PHE A 50 -17.62 -6.40 25.28
C PHE A 50 -18.80 -5.76 24.54
N PHE A 51 -19.51 -4.81 25.17
CA PHE A 51 -20.63 -4.11 24.52
C PHE A 51 -20.19 -3.29 23.32
N ILE A 52 -19.03 -2.61 23.39
CA ILE A 52 -18.47 -1.88 22.26
C ILE A 52 -18.16 -2.85 21.10
N LEU A 53 -17.50 -3.98 21.39
CA LEU A 53 -17.21 -5.00 20.39
C LEU A 53 -18.49 -5.55 19.76
N LEU A 54 -19.51 -5.83 20.56
CA LEU A 54 -20.81 -6.31 20.08
C LEU A 54 -21.49 -5.29 19.16
N CYS A 55 -21.49 -4.01 19.54
CA CYS A 55 -22.04 -2.93 18.71
C CYS A 55 -21.29 -2.80 17.38
N HIS A 56 -19.95 -2.81 17.39
CA HIS A 56 -19.15 -2.79 16.16
C HIS A 56 -19.39 -4.04 15.31
N PHE A 57 -19.55 -5.21 15.92
CA PHE A 57 -19.84 -6.44 15.20
C PHE A 57 -21.19 -6.40 14.50
N ILE A 58 -22.25 -5.97 15.20
CA ILE A 58 -23.58 -5.78 14.61
C ILE A 58 -23.53 -4.77 13.46
N PHE A 59 -22.85 -3.63 13.67
CA PHE A 59 -22.67 -2.64 12.61
C PHE A 59 -21.96 -3.21 11.38
N CYS A 60 -20.84 -3.93 11.58
CA CYS A 60 -20.08 -4.54 10.49
C CYS A 60 -20.88 -5.65 9.79
N LEU A 61 -21.69 -6.42 10.52
CA LEU A 61 -22.60 -7.42 9.96
C LEU A 61 -23.68 -6.77 9.09
N LEU A 62 -24.32 -5.71 9.57
CA LEU A 62 -25.34 -4.97 8.81
C LEU A 62 -24.73 -4.33 7.57
N GLN A 63 -23.52 -3.77 7.67
CA GLN A 63 -22.78 -3.25 6.53
C GLN A 63 -22.44 -4.36 5.52
N SER A 64 -21.96 -5.53 5.98
CA SER A 64 -21.69 -6.68 5.13
C SER A 64 -22.95 -7.20 4.43
N LEU A 65 -24.09 -7.24 5.13
CA LEU A 65 -25.38 -7.62 4.55
C LEU A 65 -25.84 -6.59 3.52
N TYR A 66 -25.73 -5.30 3.82
CA TYR A 66 -26.08 -4.23 2.88
C TYR A 66 -25.24 -4.32 1.59
N LEU A 67 -23.92 -4.49 1.71
CA LEU A 67 -23.04 -4.67 0.54
C LEU A 67 -23.34 -5.95 -0.23
N TYR A 68 -23.71 -7.03 0.46
CA TYR A 68 -24.15 -8.26 -0.19
C TYR A 68 -25.43 -8.04 -1.01
N LEU A 69 -26.43 -7.37 -0.44
CA LEU A 69 -27.68 -7.04 -1.13
C LEU A 69 -27.45 -6.12 -2.34
N LEU A 70 -26.56 -5.13 -2.21
CA LEU A 70 -26.13 -4.31 -3.35
C LEU A 70 -25.41 -5.15 -4.41
N GLY A 71 -24.57 -6.09 -4.01
CA GLY A 71 -23.87 -7.00 -4.91
C GLY A 71 -24.79 -7.95 -5.68
N LEU A 72 -25.96 -8.29 -5.14
CA LEU A 72 -27.00 -9.02 -5.88
C LEU A 72 -27.59 -8.17 -7.01
N HIS A 73 -27.64 -6.85 -6.83
CA HIS A 73 -28.15 -5.93 -7.85
C HIS A 73 -27.08 -5.59 -8.89
N ASP A 74 -25.86 -5.30 -8.46
CA ASP A 74 -24.71 -5.04 -9.31
C ASP A 74 -23.45 -5.73 -8.74
N PRO A 75 -23.02 -6.85 -9.34
CA PRO A 75 -21.81 -7.56 -8.92
C PRO A 75 -20.54 -6.71 -8.96
N SER A 76 -20.50 -5.67 -9.81
CA SER A 76 -19.34 -4.75 -9.90
C SER A 76 -19.23 -3.82 -8.70
N THR A 77 -20.32 -3.65 -7.93
CA THR A 77 -20.31 -2.83 -6.71
C THR A 77 -19.46 -3.47 -5.62
N LEU A 78 -19.48 -4.80 -5.48
CA LEU A 78 -18.72 -5.49 -4.43
C LEU A 78 -17.20 -5.36 -4.61
N SER A 79 -16.72 -5.50 -5.84
CA SER A 79 -15.29 -5.38 -6.16
C SER A 79 -14.78 -3.95 -6.01
N LYS A 80 -15.62 -2.94 -6.27
CA LYS A 80 -15.31 -1.52 -6.08
C LYS A 80 -15.40 -1.06 -4.63
N THR A 81 -16.20 -1.73 -3.81
CA THR A 81 -16.49 -1.27 -2.44
C THR A 81 -15.63 -1.95 -1.38
N ILE A 82 -15.10 -3.14 -1.66
CA ILE A 82 -14.20 -3.84 -0.74
C ILE A 82 -12.75 -3.53 -1.15
N PRO A 83 -11.99 -2.78 -0.32
CA PRO A 83 -10.66 -2.30 -0.67
C PRO A 83 -9.67 -3.41 -1.04
N TYR A 84 -9.80 -4.60 -0.45
CA TYR A 84 -8.94 -5.73 -0.78
C TYR A 84 -9.10 -6.20 -2.24
N TYR A 85 -10.34 -6.34 -2.71
CA TYR A 85 -10.61 -6.78 -4.09
C TYR A 85 -10.25 -5.69 -5.09
N GLU A 86 -10.55 -4.44 -4.74
CA GLU A 86 -10.13 -3.29 -5.52
C GLU A 86 -8.60 -3.25 -5.66
N LEU A 87 -7.86 -3.34 -4.55
CA LEU A 87 -6.40 -3.30 -4.52
C LEU A 87 -5.77 -4.45 -5.34
N GLY A 88 -6.33 -5.65 -5.27
CA GLY A 88 -5.89 -6.78 -6.10
C GLY A 88 -6.22 -6.61 -7.59
N SER A 89 -7.17 -5.74 -7.94
CA SER A 89 -7.53 -5.40 -9.30
C SER A 89 -6.81 -4.15 -9.84
N LEU A 90 -6.23 -3.32 -8.96
CA LEU A 90 -5.51 -2.12 -9.35
C LEU A 90 -4.30 -2.47 -10.22
N VAL A 91 -4.39 -2.07 -11.49
CA VAL A 91 -3.36 -2.30 -12.50
C VAL A 91 -2.07 -1.50 -12.21
N HIS A 92 -2.18 -0.44 -11.42
CA HIS A 92 -1.15 0.61 -11.28
C HIS A 92 -0.61 0.79 -9.86
N LEU A 93 -0.41 -0.31 -9.11
CA LEU A 93 0.38 -0.19 -7.88
C LEU A 93 1.84 0.14 -8.19
N PRO A 94 2.52 0.96 -7.38
CA PRO A 94 3.93 1.26 -7.58
C PRO A 94 4.76 -0.01 -7.59
N VAL A 95 5.81 -0.02 -8.40
CA VAL A 95 6.77 -1.13 -8.44
C VAL A 95 7.35 -1.39 -7.05
N ARG A 96 7.66 -0.33 -6.29
CA ARG A 96 8.27 -0.45 -4.97
C ARG A 96 7.22 -0.55 -3.87
N GLN A 97 7.19 -1.68 -3.16
CA GLN A 97 6.17 -1.96 -2.14
C GLN A 97 6.85 -2.41 -0.84
N LEU A 98 6.41 -1.90 0.31
CA LEU A 98 6.88 -2.33 1.64
C LEU A 98 5.71 -2.88 2.44
N TYR A 99 5.89 -4.05 3.03
CA TYR A 99 4.89 -4.71 3.88
C TYR A 99 5.36 -4.79 5.33
N LEU A 100 4.56 -4.26 6.25
CA LEU A 100 4.81 -4.25 7.68
C LEU A 100 3.67 -5.04 8.35
N PHE A 101 4.00 -6.14 9.01
CA PHE A 101 2.98 -7.04 9.58
C PHE A 101 3.54 -7.91 10.71
N SER A 102 2.65 -8.61 11.42
CA SER A 102 3.01 -9.51 12.51
C SER A 102 2.40 -10.90 12.32
N GLN A 103 3.10 -11.95 12.77
CA GLN A 103 2.55 -13.31 12.82
C GLN A 103 1.42 -13.44 13.84
N SER A 104 1.43 -12.60 14.89
CA SER A 104 0.39 -12.56 15.92
C SER A 104 -0.84 -11.71 15.55
N ASP A 105 -0.91 -11.14 14.34
CA ASP A 105 -2.04 -10.30 13.94
C ASP A 105 -3.28 -11.15 13.66
N MET A 106 -4.29 -11.01 14.52
CA MET A 106 -5.56 -11.73 14.43
C MET A 106 -6.56 -11.07 13.46
N VAL A 107 -6.37 -9.78 13.16
CA VAL A 107 -7.21 -9.02 12.24
C VAL A 107 -6.76 -9.28 10.80
N CYS A 108 -5.46 -9.20 10.54
CA CYS A 108 -4.86 -9.36 9.22
C CYS A 108 -3.83 -10.50 9.21
N PRO A 109 -4.23 -11.74 8.87
CA PRO A 109 -3.31 -12.88 8.95
C PRO A 109 -2.13 -12.71 8.00
N TYR A 110 -0.91 -12.86 8.53
CA TYR A 110 0.34 -12.65 7.78
C TYR A 110 0.42 -13.46 6.48
N LYS A 111 -0.11 -14.70 6.48
CA LYS A 111 -0.13 -15.58 5.30
C LYS A 111 -0.87 -14.98 4.10
N VAL A 112 -1.90 -14.16 4.36
CA VAL A 112 -2.64 -13.47 3.31
C VAL A 112 -1.80 -12.35 2.71
N ILE A 113 -1.10 -11.59 3.56
CA ILE A 113 -0.19 -10.52 3.13
C ILE A 113 0.95 -11.11 2.30
N GLU A 114 1.56 -12.21 2.75
CA GLU A 114 2.60 -12.92 1.99
C GLU A 114 2.08 -13.44 0.64
N ALA A 115 0.87 -14.01 0.61
CA ALA A 115 0.26 -14.44 -0.64
C ALA A 115 0.03 -13.27 -1.62
N PHE A 116 -0.43 -12.12 -1.11
CA PHE A 116 -0.58 -10.91 -1.91
C PHE A 116 0.76 -10.38 -2.42
N MET A 117 1.76 -10.27 -1.55
CA MET A 117 3.12 -9.84 -1.91
C MET A 117 3.72 -10.74 -3.00
N ASN A 118 3.63 -12.06 -2.83
CA ASN A 118 4.12 -13.03 -3.81
C ASN A 118 3.42 -12.88 -5.17
N ARG A 119 2.11 -12.60 -5.16
CA ARG A 119 1.36 -12.30 -6.39
C ARG A 119 1.87 -11.04 -7.07
N GLN A 120 2.13 -9.98 -6.30
CA GLN A 120 2.67 -8.72 -6.83
C GLN A 120 4.06 -8.89 -7.45
N GLN A 121 4.93 -9.67 -6.82
CA GLN A 121 6.25 -9.99 -7.38
C GLN A 121 6.12 -10.78 -8.70
N ARG A 122 5.28 -11.82 -8.74
CA ARG A 122 5.18 -12.73 -9.90
C ARG A 122 4.44 -12.13 -11.09
N GLU A 123 3.32 -11.45 -10.83
CA GLU A 123 2.44 -10.95 -11.90
C GLU A 123 2.82 -9.54 -12.33
N ARG A 124 3.45 -8.75 -11.45
CA ARG A 124 3.69 -7.31 -11.66
C ARG A 124 5.16 -6.90 -11.56
N PHE A 125 6.07 -7.84 -11.33
CA PHE A 125 7.50 -7.57 -11.13
C PHE A 125 7.75 -6.50 -10.05
N ALA A 126 6.89 -6.46 -9.03
CA ALA A 126 7.04 -5.54 -7.93
C ALA A 126 8.34 -5.82 -7.16
N ASP A 127 9.13 -4.79 -6.90
CA ASP A 127 10.23 -4.81 -5.95
C ASP A 127 9.62 -4.69 -4.55
N THR A 128 9.41 -5.82 -3.88
CA THR A 128 8.81 -5.84 -2.55
C THR A 128 9.86 -5.99 -1.46
N ASP A 129 9.61 -5.33 -0.32
CA ASP A 129 10.38 -5.48 0.91
C ASP A 129 9.40 -5.74 2.05
N GLN A 130 9.87 -6.37 3.13
CA GLN A 130 9.02 -6.69 4.27
C GLN A 130 9.73 -6.53 5.61
N LEU A 131 8.93 -6.30 6.65
CA LEU A 131 9.33 -6.45 8.04
C LEU A 131 8.19 -7.18 8.77
N CYS A 132 8.50 -8.40 9.22
CA CYS A 132 7.57 -9.27 9.91
C CYS A 132 8.02 -9.42 11.37
N TRP A 133 7.13 -9.07 12.31
CA TRP A 133 7.36 -9.32 13.74
C TRP A 133 6.72 -10.65 14.15
N ASP A 134 7.30 -11.33 15.15
CA ASP A 134 6.66 -12.50 15.74
C ASP A 134 5.42 -12.09 16.55
N VAL A 135 5.55 -11.03 17.34
CA VAL A 135 4.48 -10.49 18.18
C VAL A 135 4.42 -8.97 18.07
N SER A 136 3.29 -8.48 17.58
CA SER A 136 2.92 -7.07 17.59
C SER A 136 1.42 -6.94 17.32
N PRO A 137 0.71 -6.03 18.01
CA PRO A 137 -0.70 -5.78 17.73
C PRO A 137 -0.92 -5.17 16.34
N HIS A 138 -2.09 -5.43 15.77
CA HIS A 138 -2.57 -4.88 14.50
C HIS A 138 -2.47 -3.34 14.49
N CYS A 139 -1.87 -2.76 13.45
CA CYS A 139 -1.70 -1.31 13.26
C CYS A 139 -1.00 -0.57 14.42
N ASP A 140 -0.27 -1.26 15.30
CA ASP A 140 0.44 -0.65 16.44
C ASP A 140 1.95 -0.94 16.44
N HIS A 141 2.47 -1.42 15.31
CA HIS A 141 3.87 -1.81 15.13
C HIS A 141 4.85 -0.68 15.45
N MET A 142 4.52 0.56 15.08
CA MET A 142 5.38 1.73 15.38
C MET A 142 5.48 1.99 16.90
N ARG A 143 4.44 1.71 17.69
CA ARG A 143 4.49 1.92 19.14
C ARG A 143 5.22 0.80 19.86
N TYR A 144 5.03 -0.44 19.41
CA TYR A 144 5.67 -1.61 20.01
C TYR A 144 7.13 -1.79 19.59
N HIS A 145 7.47 -1.51 18.34
CA HIS A 145 8.79 -1.72 17.74
C HIS A 145 9.34 -0.45 17.05
N PRO A 146 9.42 0.70 17.74
CA PRO A 146 9.65 2.01 17.13
C PRO A 146 10.96 2.11 16.34
N GLU A 147 12.04 1.51 16.84
CA GLU A 147 13.36 1.63 16.22
C GLU A 147 13.45 0.81 14.93
N GLU A 148 12.96 -0.42 14.93
CA GLU A 148 12.93 -1.27 13.74
C GLU A 148 11.99 -0.70 12.67
N TYR A 149 10.79 -0.28 13.09
CA TYR A 149 9.80 0.35 12.22
C TYR A 149 10.40 1.60 11.53
N ARG A 150 10.94 2.55 12.31
CA ARG A 150 11.54 3.78 11.78
C ARG A 150 12.72 3.50 10.88
N ARG A 151 13.60 2.57 11.26
CA ARG A 151 14.76 2.18 10.44
C ARG A 151 14.30 1.64 9.09
N LYS A 152 13.29 0.78 9.08
CA LYS A 152 12.74 0.18 7.85
C LYS A 152 12.11 1.24 6.94
N ILE A 153 11.25 2.10 7.50
CA ILE A 153 10.66 3.22 6.77
C ILE A 153 11.75 4.15 6.20
N LYS A 154 12.74 4.55 7.00
CA LYS A 154 13.84 5.41 6.53
C LYS A 154 14.62 4.78 5.38
N SER A 155 14.90 3.47 5.47
CA SER A 155 15.59 2.73 4.40
C SER A 155 14.76 2.71 3.12
N PHE A 156 13.47 2.42 3.23
CA PHE A 156 12.54 2.42 2.11
C PHE A 156 12.45 3.79 1.44
N LEU A 157 12.25 4.85 2.22
CA LEU A 157 12.16 6.22 1.69
C LEU A 157 13.45 6.65 1.00
N LYS A 158 14.62 6.38 1.58
CA LYS A 158 15.91 6.69 0.95
C LYS A 158 16.06 6.01 -0.41
N TYR A 159 15.70 4.74 -0.49
CA TYR A 159 15.75 3.99 -1.75
C TYR A 159 14.77 4.55 -2.78
N SER A 160 13.50 4.73 -2.41
CA SER A 160 12.47 5.27 -3.30
C SER A 160 12.78 6.68 -3.79
N LEU A 161 13.36 7.55 -2.95
CA LEU A 161 13.74 8.90 -3.34
C LEU A 161 14.97 8.94 -4.25
N ARG A 162 15.96 8.06 -4.01
CA ARG A 162 17.15 7.98 -4.88
C ARG A 162 16.79 7.61 -6.31
N GLN A 163 15.86 6.67 -6.49
CA GLN A 163 15.32 6.30 -7.80
C GLN A 163 14.71 7.52 -8.54
N VAL A 164 14.13 8.48 -7.83
CA VAL A 164 13.59 9.72 -8.44
C VAL A 164 14.70 10.63 -8.94
N ILE A 165 15.77 10.79 -8.16
CA ILE A 165 16.91 11.65 -8.50
C ILE A 165 17.61 11.07 -9.74
N ASP A 166 17.93 9.78 -9.71
CA ASP A 166 18.60 9.09 -10.81
C ASP A 166 17.77 9.13 -12.11
N SER A 167 16.43 8.99 -12.01
CA SER A 167 15.51 9.11 -13.14
C SER A 167 15.49 10.52 -13.76
N ARG A 168 15.67 11.57 -12.95
CA ARG A 168 15.67 12.96 -13.41
C ARG A 168 16.98 13.32 -14.11
N GLU A 169 18.11 12.91 -13.55
CA GLU A 169 19.44 13.14 -14.14
C GLU A 169 19.61 12.40 -15.46
N GLY A 170 19.11 11.16 -15.57
CA GLY A 170 19.09 10.42 -16.84
C GLY A 170 18.23 11.07 -17.92
N SER A 171 17.17 11.79 -17.56
CA SER A 171 16.30 12.51 -18.51
C SER A 171 16.94 13.80 -19.04
N THR A 172 17.79 14.46 -18.25
CA THR A 172 18.51 15.68 -18.66
C THR A 172 19.71 15.37 -19.55
N SER A 173 20.38 14.24 -19.31
CA SER A 173 21.51 13.82 -20.16
C SER A 173 21.09 13.41 -21.57
N VAL A 174 19.87 12.90 -21.77
CA VAL A 174 19.39 12.49 -23.11
C VAL A 174 19.07 13.71 -23.98
N SER A 175 18.53 14.79 -23.40
CA SER A 175 18.30 16.05 -24.14
C SER A 175 19.60 16.76 -24.50
N ASP A 176 20.63 16.69 -23.65
CA ASP A 176 21.91 17.36 -23.91
C ASP A 176 22.75 16.62 -24.95
N VAL A 177 22.70 15.28 -24.99
CA VAL A 177 23.36 14.49 -26.03
C VAL A 177 22.68 14.70 -27.40
N ASP A 178 21.36 14.87 -27.45
CA ASP A 178 20.63 15.11 -28.70
C ASP A 178 20.79 16.55 -29.23
N PHE A 179 20.97 17.53 -28.33
CA PHE A 179 21.34 18.90 -28.70
C PHE A 179 22.77 18.99 -29.26
N ASP A 180 23.73 18.29 -28.63
CA ASP A 180 25.13 18.32 -29.06
C ASP A 180 25.34 17.52 -30.37
N ARG A 181 24.52 16.49 -30.62
CA ARG A 181 24.51 15.74 -31.90
C ARG A 181 24.00 16.57 -33.08
N ARG A 182 22.98 17.41 -32.86
CA ARG A 182 22.49 18.39 -33.88
C ARG A 182 23.50 19.49 -34.18
N ARG A 183 24.31 19.90 -33.20
CA ARG A 183 25.35 20.91 -33.42
C ARG A 183 26.49 20.38 -34.30
N ARG A 184 26.87 19.12 -34.15
CA ARG A 184 27.93 18.49 -34.97
C ARG A 184 27.49 18.19 -36.41
N SER A 185 26.19 18.02 -36.67
CA SER A 185 25.69 17.84 -38.05
C SER A 185 25.55 19.16 -38.83
N LEU A 186 25.52 20.30 -38.13
CA LEU A 186 25.41 21.64 -38.75
C LEU A 186 26.79 22.28 -39.02
N SER A 187 27.88 21.73 -38.48
CA SER A 187 29.24 22.24 -38.70
C SER A 187 30.01 21.56 -39.83
N SER A 188 29.42 20.60 -40.55
CA SER A 188 30.06 19.87 -41.66
C SER A 188 29.52 20.21 -43.05
N GLY A 189 28.68 21.25 -43.18
CA GLY A 189 28.22 21.76 -44.47
C GLY A 189 29.24 22.71 -45.09
N THR A 190 30.30 22.16 -45.68
CA THR A 190 31.18 22.91 -46.60
C THR A 190 30.40 23.29 -47.86
N TRP A 191 30.32 24.59 -48.10
CA TRP A 191 29.91 25.19 -49.36
C TRP A 191 30.81 24.67 -50.48
N LEU A 192 30.20 24.14 -51.54
CA LEU A 192 30.84 24.03 -52.84
C LEU A 192 29.95 24.80 -53.81
N ASP A 193 30.45 25.98 -54.17
CA ASP A 193 30.08 26.72 -55.36
C ASP A 193 30.46 25.90 -56.60
N ASP A 194 29.53 25.80 -57.56
CA ASP A 194 29.70 26.03 -59.00
C ASP A 194 28.36 25.81 -59.75
#